data_AF-A0A4R1R471-F1
#
_entry.id   AF-A0A4R1R471-F1
#
_cell.length_a   1.000
_cell.length_b   1.000
_cell.length_c   1.000
_cell.angle_alpha   90.00
_cell.angle_beta   90.00
_cell.angle_gamma   90.00
#
_symmetry.space_group_name_H-M   'P 1'
#
loop_
_entity.id
_entity.type
_entity.pdbx_description
1 polymer ?
#
loop_
_entity_poly.entity_id
_entity_poly.type
_entity_poly.pdbx_seq_one_letter_code
_entity_poly.pdbx_strand_id
1 'polypeptide(L)'
;MDIGVYAEMENIDTRKVNDSALSIFLAMAQEESCSKSENIKFGIRARMRSGKTILNHTQFLGYTKGSDGVLVVVPEEAEIVRKIFDLYL
;
A
#
# COMPACT_ATOMS: atom_id res chain seq x y z
N MET A 1 32.10 -17.26 -15.07
CA MET A 1 31.20 -17.27 -13.89
C MET A 1 30.15 -18.33 -14.17
N ASP A 2 30.24 -19.48 -13.49
CA ASP A 2 29.24 -20.55 -13.57
C ASP A 2 28.53 -20.64 -12.22
N ILE A 3 27.48 -19.83 -12.06
CA ILE A 3 26.69 -19.75 -10.83
C ILE A 3 25.23 -19.99 -11.22
N GLY A 4 24.64 -21.05 -10.69
CA GLY A 4 23.23 -21.38 -10.83
C GLY A 4 22.43 -20.85 -9.65
N VAL A 5 21.18 -20.46 -9.89
CA VAL A 5 20.24 -20.03 -8.86
C VAL A 5 19.19 -21.13 -8.71
N TYR A 6 18.92 -21.51 -7.47
CA TYR A 6 17.85 -22.45 -7.15
C TYR A 6 16.73 -21.70 -6.43
N ALA A 7 15.54 -21.70 -7.02
CA ALA A 7 14.35 -21.11 -6.43
C ALA A 7 13.59 -22.18 -5.64
N GLU A 8 13.67 -22.14 -4.31
CA GLU A 8 13.08 -23.16 -3.43
C GLU A 8 11.55 -23.26 -3.56
N MET A 9 10.85 -22.14 -3.66
CA MET A 9 9.38 -22.14 -3.73
C MET A 9 8.85 -22.77 -5.02
N GLU A 10 9.54 -22.51 -6.13
CA GLU A 10 9.16 -23.04 -7.45
C GLU A 10 9.83 -24.38 -7.78
N ASN A 11 10.76 -24.83 -6.93
CA ASN A 11 11.59 -26.02 -7.14
C ASN A 11 12.33 -26.00 -8.51
N ILE A 12 12.87 -24.83 -8.88
CA ILE A 12 13.54 -24.60 -10.17
C ILE A 12 15.04 -24.40 -9.95
N ASP A 13 15.85 -25.20 -10.64
CA ASP A 13 17.31 -25.00 -10.78
C ASP A 13 17.60 -24.40 -12.16
N THR A 14 18.11 -23.16 -12.20
CA THR A 14 18.37 -22.46 -13.47
C THR A 14 19.43 -23.14 -14.35
N ARG A 15 20.19 -24.11 -13.82
CA ARG A 15 21.13 -24.92 -14.63
C ARG A 15 20.47 -26.08 -15.36
N LYS A 16 19.28 -26.50 -14.94
CA LYS A 16 18.58 -27.70 -15.46
C LYS A 16 17.42 -27.35 -16.37
N VAL A 17 16.98 -26.10 -16.37
CA VAL A 17 15.83 -25.61 -17.15
C VAL A 17 16.30 -24.91 -18.40
N ASN A 18 15.60 -25.12 -19.52
CA ASN A 18 15.84 -24.39 -20.76
C ASN A 18 15.50 -22.90 -20.58
N ASP A 19 16.40 -22.02 -21.02
CA ASP A 19 16.26 -20.55 -21.00
C ASP A 19 14.91 -20.05 -21.54
N SER A 20 14.36 -20.70 -22.58
CA SER A 20 13.05 -20.30 -23.13
C SER A 20 11.91 -20.58 -22.17
N ALA A 21 11.94 -21.74 -21.50
CA ALA A 21 10.92 -22.11 -20.52
C ALA A 21 11.03 -21.22 -19.28
N LEU A 22 12.26 -20.96 -18.81
CA LEU A 22 12.52 -20.06 -17.70
C LEU A 22 12.00 -18.64 -17.98
N SER A 23 12.23 -18.12 -19.18
CA SER A 23 11.76 -16.80 -19.60
C SER A 23 10.23 -16.69 -19.58
N ILE A 24 9.53 -17.74 -20.03
CA ILE A 24 8.05 -17.80 -19.99
C ILE A 24 7.56 -17.82 -18.54
N PHE A 25 8.16 -18.65 -17.67
CA PHE A 25 7.80 -18.70 -16.25
C PHE A 25 7.98 -17.35 -15.56
N LEU A 26 9.11 -16.66 -15.82
CA LEU A 26 9.36 -15.34 -15.27
C LEU A 26 8.36 -14.29 -15.77
N ALA A 27 7.97 -14.36 -17.05
CA ALA A 27 6.94 -13.48 -17.59
C ALA A 27 5.58 -13.69 -16.91
N MET A 28 5.17 -14.94 -16.68
CA MET A 28 3.95 -15.28 -15.95
C MET A 28 3.99 -14.81 -14.50
N ALA A 29 5.09 -15.06 -13.79
CA ALA A 29 5.28 -14.60 -12.41
C ALA A 29 5.22 -13.07 -12.30
N GLN A 30 5.78 -12.36 -13.29
CA GLN A 30 5.73 -10.91 -13.36
C GLN A 30 4.29 -10.40 -13.60
N GLU A 31 3.54 -11.02 -14.51
CA GLU A 31 2.15 -10.68 -14.76
C GLU A 31 1.27 -10.90 -13.52
N GLU A 32 1.47 -12.02 -12.81
CA GLU A 32 0.75 -12.30 -11.57
C GLU A 32 1.07 -11.26 -10.48
N SER A 33 2.33 -10.87 -10.35
CA SER A 33 2.76 -9.81 -9.43
C SER A 33 2.11 -8.46 -9.76
N CYS A 34 2.07 -8.09 -11.05
CA CYS A 34 1.37 -6.89 -11.51
C CYS A 34 -0.13 -6.94 -11.19
N SER A 35 -0.80 -8.05 -11.51
CA SER A 35 -2.22 -8.27 -11.23
C SER A 35 -2.54 -8.16 -9.72
N LYS A 36 -1.72 -8.76 -8.85
CA LYS A 36 -1.83 -8.62 -7.39
C LYS A 36 -1.73 -7.15 -6.95
N SER A 37 -0.76 -6.41 -7.48
CA SER A 37 -0.59 -4.99 -7.19
C SER A 37 -1.80 -4.17 -7.62
N GLU A 38 -2.34 -4.42 -8.81
CA GLU A 38 -3.53 -3.74 -9.33
C GLU A 38 -4.77 -4.02 -8.48
N ASN A 39 -4.97 -5.27 -8.06
CA ASN A 39 -6.08 -5.65 -7.19
C ASN A 39 -6.00 -4.95 -5.83
N ILE A 40 -4.80 -4.85 -5.23
CA ILE A 40 -4.60 -4.10 -3.97
C ILE A 40 -4.95 -2.62 -4.18
N LYS A 41 -4.44 -1.99 -5.24
CA LYS A 41 -4.73 -0.59 -5.56
C LYS A 41 -6.22 -0.37 -5.80
N PHE A 42 -6.87 -1.28 -6.52
CA PHE A 42 -8.31 -1.24 -6.75
C PHE A 42 -9.09 -1.32 -5.44
N GLY A 43 -8.74 -2.25 -4.55
CA GLY A 43 -9.35 -2.38 -3.23
C GLY A 43 -9.23 -1.12 -2.38
N ILE A 44 -8.04 -0.49 -2.37
CA ILE A 44 -7.82 0.79 -1.67
C ILE A 44 -8.70 1.89 -2.25
N ARG A 45 -8.75 2.03 -3.59
CA ARG A 45 -9.60 3.03 -4.26
C ARG A 45 -11.09 2.78 -4.02
N ALA A 46 -11.54 1.54 -4.07
CA ALA A 46 -12.93 1.16 -3.81
C ALA A 46 -13.33 1.50 -2.36
N ARG A 47 -12.45 1.21 -1.40
CA ARG A 47 -12.63 1.58 0.01
C ARG A 47 -12.72 3.10 0.22
N MET A 48 -11.90 3.88 -0.48
CA MET A 48 -11.98 5.35 -0.44
C MET A 48 -13.30 5.85 -1.04
N ARG A 49 -13.73 5.29 -2.18
CA ARG A 49 -15.03 5.62 -2.81
C ARG A 49 -16.22 5.30 -1.91
N SER A 50 -16.14 4.26 -1.09
CA SER A 50 -17.18 3.92 -0.11
C SER A 50 -17.14 4.77 1.17
N GLY A 51 -16.35 5.86 1.20
CA GLY A 51 -16.23 6.76 2.35
C GLY A 51 -15.37 6.24 3.50
N LYS A 52 -14.77 5.04 3.38
CA LYS A 52 -13.94 4.42 4.44
C LYS A 52 -12.47 4.79 4.26
N THR A 53 -12.17 6.08 4.26
CA THR A 53 -10.80 6.58 4.00
C THR A 53 -9.81 6.19 5.10
N ILE A 54 -8.57 5.87 4.70
CA ILE A 54 -7.47 5.63 5.63
C ILE A 54 -6.69 6.94 5.72
N LEU A 55 -7.07 7.80 6.68
CA LEU A 55 -6.35 9.03 6.97
C LEU A 55 -5.35 8.80 8.11
N ASN A 56 -4.17 9.41 8.01
CA ASN A 56 -3.15 9.32 9.04
C ASN A 56 -3.38 10.37 10.14
N HIS A 57 -4.16 10.03 11.15
CA HIS A 57 -4.42 10.88 12.31
C HIS A 57 -3.20 11.18 13.21
N THR A 58 -2.02 10.59 12.99
CA THR A 58 -0.83 10.88 13.83
C THR A 58 -0.02 12.08 13.34
N GLN A 59 -0.30 12.59 12.14
CA GLN A 59 0.53 13.61 11.48
C GLN A 59 -0.20 14.94 11.23
N PHE A 60 -1.47 15.09 11.61
CA PHE A 60 -2.19 16.36 11.44
C PHE A 60 -2.96 16.77 12.70
N LEU A 61 -2.93 18.07 12.97
CA LEU A 61 -3.55 18.70 14.14
C LEU A 61 -5.07 18.82 13.97
N GLY A 62 -5.81 18.62 15.05
CA GLY A 62 -7.25 18.89 15.18
C GLY A 62 -8.13 17.64 15.19
N TYR A 63 -7.59 16.46 14.87
CA TYR A 63 -8.38 15.23 14.75
C TYR A 63 -7.63 14.00 15.24
N THR A 64 -8.38 13.08 15.85
CA THR A 64 -7.95 11.74 16.20
C THR A 64 -8.89 10.69 15.59
N LYS A 65 -8.62 9.40 15.76
CA LYS A 65 -9.53 8.32 15.39
C LYS A 65 -10.29 7.80 16.60
N GLY A 66 -11.62 7.70 16.45
CA GLY A 66 -12.47 6.97 17.37
C GLY A 66 -12.24 5.45 17.30
N SER A 67 -12.90 4.72 18.19
CA SER A 67 -12.86 3.25 18.26
C SER A 67 -13.43 2.57 17.00
N ASP A 68 -14.28 3.28 16.26
CA ASP A 68 -14.86 2.88 14.97
C ASP A 68 -13.98 3.24 13.76
N GLY A 69 -12.83 3.90 14.01
CA GLY A 69 -11.90 4.36 12.98
C GLY A 69 -12.36 5.63 12.24
N VAL A 70 -13.44 6.27 12.69
CA VAL A 70 -13.92 7.55 12.17
C VAL A 70 -13.13 8.70 12.79
N LEU A 71 -12.91 9.78 12.05
CA LEU A 71 -12.22 10.96 12.57
C LEU A 71 -13.11 11.70 13.57
N VAL A 72 -12.53 11.98 14.74
CA VAL A 72 -13.16 12.73 15.83
C VAL A 72 -12.32 13.97 16.08
N VAL A 73 -12.98 15.13 16.21
CA VAL A 73 -12.30 16.40 16.52
C VAL A 73 -11.72 16.34 17.93
N VAL A 74 -10.48 16.79 18.10
CA VAL A 74 -9.88 17.00 19.42
C VAL A 74 -10.13 18.45 19.82
N PRO A 75 -11.02 18.75 20.80
CA PRO A 75 -11.44 20.12 21.08
C PRO A 75 -10.28 21.06 21.45
N GLU A 76 -9.31 20.57 22.21
CA GLU A 76 -8.12 21.33 22.61
C GLU A 76 -7.27 21.75 21.39
N GLU A 77 -7.06 20.83 20.45
CA GLU A 77 -6.32 21.12 19.22
C GLU A 77 -7.12 22.02 18.27
N ALA A 78 -8.46 21.92 18.29
CA ALA A 78 -9.33 22.77 17.49
C ALA A 78 -9.23 24.26 17.89
N GLU A 79 -8.97 24.57 19.16
CA GLU A 79 -8.70 25.95 19.59
C GLU A 79 -7.42 26.50 18.96
N ILE A 80 -6.37 25.67 18.85
CA ILE A 80 -5.12 26.04 18.18
C ILE A 80 -5.39 26.34 16.70
N VAL A 81 -6.16 25.47 16.02
CA VAL A 81 -6.53 25.68 14.61
C VAL A 81 -7.30 26.99 14.42
N ARG A 82 -8.32 27.26 15.25
CA ARG A 82 -9.07 28.52 15.19
C ARG A 82 -8.17 29.74 15.37
N LYS A 83 -7.29 29.70 16.38
CA LYS A 83 -6.32 30.76 16.65
C LYS A 83 -5.38 31.01 15.46
N ILE A 84 -4.93 29.96 14.77
CA ILE A 84 -4.11 30.11 13.55
C ILE A 84 -4.86 30.91 12.48
N PHE A 85 -6.14 30.61 12.25
CA PHE A 85 -6.97 31.33 11.28
C PHE A 85 -7.30 32.76 11.73
N ASP A 86 -7.55 32.99 13.01
CA ASP A 86 -7.80 34.35 13.55
C ASP A 86 -6.58 35.26 13.44
N LEU A 87 -5.37 34.68 13.46
CA LEU A 87 -4.10 35.38 13.30
C LEU A 87 -3.66 35.51 11.83
N TYR A 88 -4.42 34.94 10.90
CA TYR A 88 -4.11 35.00 9.48
C TYR A 88 -4.54 36.35 8.89
N LEU A 89 -3.59 37.05 8.25
CA LEU A 89 -3.71 38.40 7.68
C LEU A 89 -4.49 38.43 6.36
#